data_AF-A0AA38IW79-F1
#
_entry.id   AF-A0AA38IW79-F1
#
_cell.length_a   1.000
_cell.length_b   1.000
_cell.length_c   1.000
_cell.angle_alpha   90.00
_cell.angle_beta   90.00
_cell.angle_gamma   90.00
#
_symmetry.space_group_name_H-M   'P 1'
#
loop_
_entity.id
_entity.type
_entity.pdbx_description
1 polymer ?
#
loop_
_entity_poly.entity_id
_entity_poly.type
_entity_poly.pdbx_seq_one_letter_code
_entity_poly.pdbx_strand_id
1 'polypeptide(L)'
;MLVVAYILETNEQQAKKRAKRRCRVRKIFSKRAQNGAFANLIGEMRLWDEDKYYNYFRMSSVQFDDLLHLVGPQLQKNDQFRTDVLSPAERLSITLRYLAIGDHMISMSYLHRVGKSTVSAVIKETCKELWLCLKDITLKLPSQNEWLAIAEDFEQQWHFPNCIGALDGKHVVITVPPHSGSSFYNYKGSHSVVLMAACDANYCFTLIDVGAHGRQSDGGIFRVSAMGEKFYQGKMNLPRQRRISLSRPALPYVLVADEAFQLTPFLMRPFPGRNIEQSLSIFNYRLSRARRVIENSFGILAAKWRIYGRPITASLETIESIILATVCLHNFLKKGDNNLPSVGRLYCPPNFVDREDEEGNILYGTWRQQITTLPSIGNAGSNSHSQSAAAIRNTFKEYFVSEGAVPWQWKRN
;
A
#
# COMPACT_ATOMS: atom_id res chain seq x y z
N MET A 1 -8.35 39.11 17.74
CA MET A 1 -8.98 37.86 18.22
C MET A 1 -10.50 37.81 18.00
N LEU A 2 -11.25 38.90 18.13
CA LEU A 2 -12.73 38.89 17.97
C LEU A 2 -13.24 38.60 16.54
N VAL A 3 -12.53 39.04 15.50
CA VAL A 3 -12.96 38.81 14.10
C VAL A 3 -12.82 37.35 13.66
N VAL A 4 -11.82 36.62 14.20
CA VAL A 4 -11.60 35.20 13.90
C VAL A 4 -12.66 34.32 14.58
N ALA A 5 -13.07 34.67 15.81
CA ALA A 5 -14.13 33.98 16.52
C ALA A 5 -15.50 34.13 15.81
N TYR A 6 -15.81 35.33 15.29
CA TYR A 6 -17.06 35.59 14.55
C TYR A 6 -17.16 34.83 13.22
N ILE A 7 -16.03 34.67 12.51
CA ILE A 7 -15.97 33.88 11.27
C ILE A 7 -16.13 32.38 11.55
N LEU A 8 -15.60 31.89 12.67
CA LEU A 8 -15.78 30.49 13.08
C LEU A 8 -17.21 30.19 13.52
N GLU A 9 -17.84 31.09 14.29
CA GLU A 9 -19.26 30.96 14.67
C GLU A 9 -20.21 31.05 13.48
N THR A 10 -19.96 31.95 12.52
CA THR A 10 -20.78 32.05 11.32
C THR A 10 -20.63 30.83 10.40
N ASN A 11 -19.44 30.23 10.32
CA ASN A 11 -19.23 28.96 9.61
C ASN A 11 -19.89 27.76 10.32
N GLU A 12 -19.86 27.70 11.65
CA GLU A 12 -20.61 26.68 12.42
C GLU A 12 -22.13 26.85 12.30
N GLN A 13 -22.62 28.09 12.27
CA GLN A 13 -24.04 28.40 12.08
C GLN A 13 -24.50 28.13 10.64
N GLN A 14 -23.64 28.34 9.63
CA GLN A 14 -23.91 27.95 8.24
C GLN A 14 -23.87 26.43 8.04
N ALA A 15 -22.95 25.72 8.70
CA ALA A 15 -22.90 24.25 8.67
C ALA A 15 -24.16 23.57 9.26
N LYS A 16 -24.86 24.26 10.17
CA LYS A 16 -26.09 23.77 10.83
C LYS A 16 -27.39 24.01 10.03
N LYS A 17 -27.39 24.80 8.95
CA LYS A 17 -28.55 24.92 8.04
C LYS A 17 -28.48 23.86 6.92
N ARG A 18 -28.64 22.58 7.26
CA ARG A 18 -28.84 21.51 6.25
C ARG A 18 -30.10 21.82 5.44
N ALA A 19 -29.95 22.17 4.17
CA ALA A 19 -31.08 22.38 3.26
C ALA A 19 -32.02 21.16 3.30
N LYS A 20 -33.33 21.41 3.43
CA LYS A 20 -34.37 20.36 3.42
C LYS A 20 -34.20 19.53 2.15
N ARG A 21 -34.05 18.20 2.28
CA ARG A 21 -33.86 17.31 1.12
C ARG A 21 -35.02 17.46 0.14
N ARG A 22 -34.73 17.90 -1.09
CA ARG A 22 -35.73 18.09 -2.16
C ARG A 22 -36.47 16.81 -2.54
N CYS A 23 -35.80 15.66 -2.43
CA CYS A 23 -36.40 14.33 -2.53
C CYS A 23 -35.50 13.30 -1.84
N ARG A 24 -36.08 12.19 -1.36
CA ARG A 24 -35.36 11.10 -0.69
C ARG A 24 -34.62 10.21 -1.69
N VAL A 25 -35.34 9.75 -2.72
CA VAL A 25 -34.81 9.02 -3.88
C VAL A 25 -35.30 9.76 -5.14
N ARG A 26 -34.40 10.03 -6.09
CA ARG A 26 -34.80 10.61 -7.37
C ARG A 26 -35.58 9.58 -8.18
N LYS A 27 -36.62 10.00 -8.91
CA LYS A 27 -37.47 9.10 -9.73
C LYS A 27 -36.66 8.18 -10.65
N ILE A 28 -35.58 8.67 -11.26
CA ILE A 28 -34.71 7.85 -12.13
C ILE A 28 -34.02 6.67 -11.41
N PHE A 29 -33.88 6.76 -10.07
CA PHE A 29 -33.28 5.74 -9.22
C PHE A 29 -34.30 4.83 -8.54
N SER A 30 -35.61 5.02 -8.76
CA SER A 30 -36.63 4.15 -8.15
C SER A 30 -36.57 2.71 -8.68
N LYS A 31 -36.14 2.52 -9.93
CA LYS A 31 -35.96 1.20 -10.57
C LYS A 31 -34.57 0.60 -10.35
N ARG A 32 -33.95 0.81 -9.18
CA ARG A 32 -32.60 0.28 -8.86
C ARG A 32 -32.55 -1.24 -8.94
N ALA A 33 -33.50 -1.94 -8.34
CA ALA A 33 -33.54 -3.40 -8.33
C ALA A 33 -33.66 -4.01 -9.74
N GLN A 34 -34.29 -3.29 -10.67
CA GLN A 34 -34.51 -3.76 -12.04
C GLN A 34 -33.37 -3.38 -12.98
N ASN A 35 -32.74 -2.21 -12.79
CA ASN A 35 -31.86 -1.61 -13.80
C ASN A 35 -30.50 -1.14 -13.23
N GLY A 36 -30.22 -1.39 -11.96
CA GLY A 36 -28.92 -1.11 -11.35
C GLY A 36 -27.92 -2.20 -11.70
N ALA A 37 -26.64 -1.83 -11.80
CA ALA A 37 -25.58 -2.77 -12.19
C ALA A 37 -25.47 -3.99 -11.27
N PHE A 38 -25.78 -3.86 -9.99
CA PHE A 38 -25.67 -4.95 -9.01
C PHE A 38 -26.61 -6.12 -9.32
N ALA A 39 -27.86 -5.83 -9.66
CA ALA A 39 -28.87 -6.86 -9.96
C ALA A 39 -28.79 -7.40 -11.40
N ASN A 40 -28.11 -6.69 -12.31
CA ASN A 40 -28.03 -7.05 -13.73
C ASN A 40 -26.58 -7.39 -14.11
N LEU A 41 -25.85 -6.43 -14.66
CA LEU A 41 -24.48 -6.59 -15.19
C LEU A 41 -23.55 -7.43 -14.30
N ILE A 42 -23.57 -7.21 -12.98
CA ILE A 42 -22.71 -7.96 -12.04
C ILE A 42 -23.16 -9.43 -11.92
N GLY A 43 -24.47 -9.69 -11.88
CA GLY A 43 -25.01 -11.05 -11.92
C GLY A 43 -24.71 -11.75 -13.24
N GLU A 44 -24.82 -11.06 -14.37
CA GLU A 44 -24.49 -11.59 -15.69
C GLU A 44 -23.01 -11.98 -15.80
N MET A 45 -22.09 -11.08 -15.42
CA MET A 45 -20.65 -11.38 -15.41
C MET A 45 -20.36 -12.59 -14.50
N ARG A 46 -20.98 -12.64 -13.32
CA ARG A 46 -20.76 -13.74 -12.37
C ARG A 46 -21.22 -15.10 -12.88
N LEU A 47 -22.26 -15.14 -13.72
CA LEU A 47 -22.81 -16.39 -14.27
C LEU A 47 -22.14 -16.81 -15.58
N TRP A 48 -21.79 -15.84 -16.43
CA TRP A 48 -21.46 -16.09 -17.82
C TRP A 48 -20.06 -15.64 -18.24
N ASP A 49 -19.39 -14.78 -17.48
CA ASP A 49 -18.09 -14.20 -17.86
C ASP A 49 -17.23 -13.82 -16.63
N GLU A 50 -16.57 -14.82 -16.04
CA GLU A 50 -15.71 -14.67 -14.87
C GLU A 50 -14.50 -13.75 -15.17
N ASP A 51 -14.00 -13.69 -16.41
CA ASP A 51 -12.92 -12.80 -16.80
C ASP A 51 -13.34 -11.34 -16.70
N LYS A 52 -14.55 -11.00 -17.16
CA LYS A 52 -15.11 -9.65 -16.97
C LYS A 52 -15.41 -9.38 -15.50
N TYR A 53 -15.88 -10.37 -14.74
CA TYR A 53 -16.08 -10.23 -13.30
C TYR A 53 -14.77 -9.88 -12.58
N TYR A 54 -13.70 -10.62 -12.89
CA TYR A 54 -12.36 -10.39 -12.36
C TYR A 54 -11.83 -9.02 -12.79
N ASN A 55 -12.00 -8.63 -14.05
CA ASN A 55 -11.62 -7.30 -14.51
C ASN A 55 -12.38 -6.20 -13.73
N TYR A 56 -13.66 -6.46 -13.42
CA TYR A 56 -14.54 -5.51 -12.78
C TYR A 56 -14.19 -5.26 -11.31
N PHE A 57 -13.87 -6.31 -10.55
CA PHE A 57 -13.61 -6.26 -9.10
C PHE A 57 -12.14 -6.46 -8.69
N ARG A 58 -11.27 -6.88 -9.61
CA ARG A 58 -9.86 -7.29 -9.37
C ARG A 58 -9.72 -8.54 -8.50
N MET A 59 -10.77 -9.34 -8.40
CA MET A 59 -10.85 -10.58 -7.64
C MET A 59 -11.90 -11.50 -8.27
N SER A 60 -11.77 -12.81 -8.06
CA SER A 60 -12.78 -13.78 -8.53
C SER A 60 -14.07 -13.68 -7.73
N SER A 61 -15.14 -14.28 -8.24
CA SER A 61 -16.42 -14.40 -7.55
C SER A 61 -16.30 -15.12 -6.20
N VAL A 62 -15.43 -16.14 -6.11
CA VAL A 62 -15.10 -16.85 -4.87
C VAL A 62 -14.41 -15.93 -3.86
N GLN A 63 -13.37 -15.20 -4.29
CA GLN A 63 -12.67 -14.25 -3.42
C GLN A 63 -13.58 -13.11 -2.95
N PHE A 64 -14.53 -12.69 -3.79
CA PHE A 64 -15.55 -11.71 -3.41
C PHE A 64 -16.45 -12.26 -2.30
N ASP A 65 -16.88 -13.52 -2.38
CA ASP A 65 -17.72 -14.15 -1.37
C ASP A 65 -16.98 -14.35 -0.05
N ASP A 66 -15.72 -14.80 -0.10
CA ASP A 66 -14.85 -14.93 1.08
C ASP A 66 -14.71 -13.58 1.79
N LEU A 67 -14.44 -12.52 1.02
CA LEU A 67 -14.35 -11.16 1.55
C LEU A 67 -15.69 -10.71 2.13
N LEU A 68 -16.80 -10.94 1.42
CA LEU A 68 -18.14 -10.60 1.87
C LEU A 68 -18.52 -11.34 3.16
N HIS A 69 -18.09 -12.59 3.33
CA HIS A 69 -18.30 -13.33 4.56
C HIS A 69 -17.62 -12.65 5.75
N LEU A 70 -16.39 -12.15 5.56
CA LEU A 70 -15.62 -11.45 6.60
C LEU A 70 -16.19 -10.07 6.96
N VAL A 71 -16.61 -9.29 5.97
CA VAL A 71 -17.02 -7.87 6.19
C VAL A 71 -18.53 -7.64 6.21
N GLY A 72 -19.29 -8.55 5.61
CA GLY A 72 -20.73 -8.45 5.43
C GLY A 72 -21.52 -8.14 6.71
N PRO A 73 -21.23 -8.79 7.86
CA PRO A 73 -21.91 -8.50 9.13
C PRO A 73 -21.80 -7.03 9.55
N GLN A 74 -20.65 -6.39 9.31
CA GLN A 74 -20.42 -4.98 9.66
C GLN A 74 -21.04 -4.00 8.65
N LEU A 75 -21.27 -4.45 7.42
CA LEU A 75 -21.89 -3.63 6.37
C LEU A 75 -23.42 -3.66 6.38
N GLN A 76 -24.02 -4.57 7.15
CA GLN A 76 -25.47 -4.71 7.27
C GLN A 76 -26.08 -3.44 7.87
N LYS A 77 -27.09 -2.89 7.19
CA LYS A 77 -27.92 -1.80 7.71
C LYS A 77 -29.32 -2.34 7.90
N ASN A 78 -29.79 -2.35 9.14
CA ASN A 78 -31.17 -2.71 9.44
C ASN A 78 -32.00 -1.43 9.56
N ASP A 79 -32.96 -1.27 8.65
CA ASP A 79 -33.98 -0.23 8.75
C ASP A 79 -35.32 -0.86 8.37
N GLN A 80 -36.11 -1.20 9.38
CA GLN A 80 -37.39 -1.91 9.24
C GLN A 80 -38.42 -1.13 8.42
N PHE A 81 -38.23 0.19 8.26
CA PHE A 81 -39.16 1.08 7.58
C PHE A 81 -38.69 1.45 6.17
N ARG A 82 -37.60 0.83 5.68
CA ARG A 82 -37.01 1.13 4.37
C ARG A 82 -36.83 -0.10 3.52
N THR A 83 -37.44 -0.06 2.34
CA THR A 83 -37.24 -1.06 1.29
C THR A 83 -36.08 -0.73 0.34
N ASP A 84 -35.49 0.48 0.46
CA ASP A 84 -34.43 0.97 -0.43
C ASP A 84 -33.01 0.82 0.15
N VAL A 85 -32.86 0.09 1.26
CA VAL A 85 -31.56 -0.18 1.90
C VAL A 85 -30.67 -1.00 0.97
N LEU A 86 -29.37 -0.69 0.95
CA LEU A 86 -28.38 -1.43 0.18
C LEU A 86 -27.93 -2.65 0.98
N SER A 87 -27.92 -3.82 0.35
CA SER A 87 -27.38 -5.04 0.97
C SER A 87 -25.86 -4.91 1.21
N PRO A 88 -25.28 -5.69 2.12
CA PRO A 88 -23.82 -5.76 2.30
C PRO A 88 -23.06 -6.00 0.99
N ALA A 89 -23.54 -6.93 0.17
CA ALA A 89 -22.96 -7.24 -1.13
C ALA A 89 -23.02 -6.06 -2.10
N GLU A 90 -24.13 -5.33 -2.15
CA GLU A 90 -24.27 -4.15 -3.01
C GLU A 90 -23.33 -3.01 -2.56
N ARG A 91 -23.19 -2.80 -1.25
CA ARG A 91 -22.28 -1.82 -0.66
C ARG A 91 -20.80 -2.14 -0.94
N LEU A 92 -20.45 -3.42 -0.77
CA LEU A 92 -19.11 -3.92 -1.08
C LEU A 92 -18.81 -3.76 -2.57
N SER A 93 -19.75 -4.14 -3.43
CA SER A 93 -19.63 -4.03 -4.89
C SER A 93 -19.38 -2.58 -5.35
N ILE A 94 -20.17 -1.61 -4.86
CA ILE A 94 -19.98 -0.18 -5.17
C ILE A 94 -18.56 0.27 -4.79
N THR A 95 -18.11 -0.13 -3.59
CA THR A 95 -16.81 0.28 -3.06
C THR A 95 -15.66 -0.34 -3.84
N LEU A 96 -15.68 -1.65 -4.05
CA LEU A 96 -14.64 -2.35 -4.81
C LEU A 96 -14.56 -1.84 -6.25
N ARG A 97 -15.70 -1.60 -6.91
CA ARG A 97 -15.70 -1.02 -8.24
C ARG A 97 -15.04 0.36 -8.24
N TYR A 98 -15.41 1.22 -7.30
CA TYR A 98 -14.80 2.55 -7.15
C TYR A 98 -13.27 2.46 -6.98
N LEU A 99 -12.77 1.55 -6.15
CA LEU A 99 -11.34 1.34 -5.92
C LEU A 99 -10.63 0.77 -7.16
N ALA A 100 -11.26 -0.16 -7.87
CA ALA A 100 -10.69 -0.87 -9.02
C ALA A 100 -10.50 -0.01 -10.27
N ILE A 101 -11.35 1.00 -10.48
CA ILE A 101 -11.32 1.90 -11.65
C ILE A 101 -10.93 3.35 -11.30
N GLY A 102 -11.06 3.73 -10.02
CA GLY A 102 -10.78 5.06 -9.52
C GLY A 102 -11.79 6.14 -9.89
N ASP A 103 -12.98 5.79 -10.42
CA ASP A 103 -13.87 6.75 -11.08
C ASP A 103 -14.59 7.75 -10.18
N HIS A 104 -15.07 8.86 -10.73
CA HIS A 104 -15.83 9.82 -9.97
C HIS A 104 -17.06 9.13 -9.33
N MET A 105 -17.34 9.45 -8.06
CA MET A 105 -18.48 8.88 -7.34
C MET A 105 -19.84 9.14 -8.05
N ILE A 106 -19.90 10.12 -8.94
CA ILE A 106 -21.09 10.39 -9.76
C ILE A 106 -21.33 9.30 -10.81
N SER A 107 -20.28 8.73 -11.40
CA SER A 107 -20.40 7.59 -12.31
C SER A 107 -20.94 6.37 -11.58
N MET A 108 -20.44 6.10 -10.37
CA MET A 108 -20.97 5.05 -9.50
C MET A 108 -22.44 5.29 -9.14
N SER A 109 -22.82 6.56 -8.92
CA SER A 109 -24.20 6.97 -8.65
C SER A 109 -25.14 6.59 -9.79
N TYR A 110 -24.76 6.86 -11.05
CA TYR A 110 -25.57 6.49 -12.21
C TYR A 110 -25.57 4.98 -12.46
N LEU A 111 -24.40 4.33 -12.40
CA LEU A 111 -24.23 2.89 -12.65
C LEU A 111 -25.05 2.02 -11.70
N HIS A 112 -24.99 2.33 -10.40
CA HIS A 112 -25.74 1.59 -9.39
C HIS A 112 -27.11 2.20 -9.11
N ARG A 113 -27.49 3.31 -9.75
CA ARG A 113 -28.73 4.06 -9.49
C ARG A 113 -28.92 4.37 -8.00
N VAL A 114 -27.85 4.85 -7.36
CA VAL A 114 -27.81 5.24 -5.94
C VAL A 114 -27.44 6.72 -5.87
N GLY A 115 -28.03 7.49 -4.95
CA GLY A 115 -27.68 8.92 -4.83
C GLY A 115 -26.19 9.13 -4.52
N LYS A 116 -25.54 10.13 -5.14
CA LYS A 116 -24.11 10.46 -4.94
C LYS A 116 -23.70 10.56 -3.47
N SER A 117 -24.53 11.19 -2.63
CA SER A 117 -24.27 11.30 -1.19
C SER A 117 -24.28 9.95 -0.48
N THR A 118 -25.18 9.05 -0.89
CA THR A 118 -25.20 7.66 -0.41
C THR A 118 -23.97 6.89 -0.89
N VAL A 119 -23.56 7.03 -2.15
CA VAL A 119 -22.31 6.42 -2.67
C VAL A 119 -21.10 6.87 -1.85
N SER A 120 -20.98 8.17 -1.57
CA SER A 120 -19.90 8.71 -0.75
C SER A 120 -19.89 8.12 0.67
N ALA A 121 -21.06 8.01 1.31
CA ALA A 121 -21.19 7.39 2.62
C ALA A 121 -20.84 5.89 2.60
N VAL A 122 -21.30 5.16 1.57
CA VAL A 122 -21.00 3.73 1.37
C VAL A 122 -19.51 3.51 1.21
N ILE A 123 -18.82 4.27 0.36
CA ILE A 123 -17.37 4.13 0.16
C ILE A 123 -16.63 4.39 1.46
N LYS A 124 -16.96 5.48 2.17
CA LYS A 124 -16.32 5.82 3.45
C LYS A 124 -16.50 4.70 4.49
N GLU A 125 -17.75 4.29 4.74
CA GLU A 125 -18.08 3.26 5.71
C GLU A 125 -17.44 1.92 5.33
N THR A 126 -17.55 1.52 4.06
CA THR A 126 -17.05 0.21 3.61
C THR A 126 -15.54 0.12 3.63
N CYS A 127 -14.81 1.19 3.25
CA CYS A 127 -13.34 1.21 3.38
C CYS A 127 -12.89 1.10 4.84
N LYS A 128 -13.61 1.77 5.76
CA LYS A 128 -13.34 1.65 7.19
C LYS A 128 -13.54 0.21 7.68
N GLU A 129 -14.66 -0.41 7.34
CA GLU A 129 -14.92 -1.80 7.77
C GLU A 129 -13.95 -2.81 7.11
N LEU A 130 -13.58 -2.61 5.84
CA LEU A 130 -12.54 -3.41 5.18
C LEU A 130 -11.22 -3.37 5.97
N TRP A 131 -10.79 -2.17 6.40
CA TRP A 131 -9.61 -2.03 7.25
C TRP A 131 -9.80 -2.77 8.58
N LEU A 132 -10.89 -2.52 9.29
CA LEU A 132 -11.11 -3.07 10.63
C LEU A 132 -11.17 -4.61 10.64
N CYS A 133 -11.84 -5.22 9.66
CA CYS A 133 -11.96 -6.68 9.56
C CYS A 133 -10.68 -7.35 9.05
N LEU A 134 -9.90 -6.70 8.18
CA LEU A 134 -8.77 -7.36 7.51
C LEU A 134 -7.40 -7.06 8.13
N LYS A 135 -7.22 -5.96 8.87
CA LYS A 135 -5.89 -5.55 9.36
C LYS A 135 -5.22 -6.62 10.22
N ASP A 136 -5.98 -7.32 11.06
CA ASP A 136 -5.44 -8.32 11.99
C ASP A 136 -5.12 -9.66 11.28
N ILE A 137 -5.69 -9.86 10.09
CA ILE A 137 -5.44 -11.02 9.21
C ILE A 137 -4.24 -10.74 8.27
N THR A 138 -4.14 -9.49 7.81
CA THR A 138 -3.27 -9.13 6.69
C THR A 138 -2.04 -8.31 7.08
N LEU A 139 -2.06 -7.57 8.19
CA LEU A 139 -1.03 -6.63 8.63
C LEU A 139 -0.70 -6.78 10.13
N LYS A 140 -0.84 -8.01 10.65
CA LYS A 140 -0.42 -8.33 12.02
C LYS A 140 1.08 -8.10 12.16
N LEU A 141 1.48 -7.49 13.29
CA LEU A 141 2.89 -7.36 13.63
C LEU A 141 3.54 -8.75 13.68
N PRO A 142 4.60 -9.02 12.90
CA PRO A 142 5.22 -10.34 12.88
C PRO A 142 5.81 -10.70 14.25
N SER A 143 5.61 -11.96 14.63
CA SER A 143 6.31 -12.64 15.72
C SER A 143 7.77 -12.90 15.35
N GLN A 144 8.59 -13.31 16.31
CA GLN A 144 9.99 -13.68 16.03
C GLN A 144 10.10 -14.77 14.96
N ASN A 145 9.24 -15.80 15.00
CA ASN A 145 9.26 -16.87 14.00
C ASN A 145 8.86 -16.36 12.61
N GLU A 146 7.89 -15.45 12.53
CA GLU A 146 7.49 -14.84 11.25
C GLU A 146 8.60 -13.92 10.71
N TRP A 147 9.32 -13.18 11.57
CA TRP A 147 10.50 -12.42 11.16
C TRP A 147 11.61 -13.32 10.61
N LEU A 148 11.84 -14.48 11.24
CA LEU A 148 12.82 -15.47 10.76
C LEU A 148 12.41 -16.01 9.39
N ALA A 149 11.13 -16.33 9.19
CA ALA A 149 10.62 -16.78 7.89
C ALA A 149 10.78 -15.72 6.80
N ILE A 150 10.43 -14.45 7.09
CA ILE A 150 10.63 -13.36 6.14
C ILE A 150 12.10 -13.22 5.77
N ALA A 151 13.01 -13.30 6.75
CA ALA A 151 14.45 -13.20 6.51
C ALA A 151 15.00 -14.35 5.67
N GLU A 152 14.50 -15.57 5.88
CA GLU A 152 14.84 -16.73 5.08
C GLU A 152 14.36 -16.54 3.62
N ASP A 153 13.13 -16.06 3.41
CA ASP A 153 12.62 -15.79 2.06
C ASP A 153 13.47 -14.72 1.33
N PHE A 154 13.90 -13.67 2.03
CA PHE A 154 14.80 -12.67 1.46
C PHE A 154 16.19 -13.23 1.14
N GLU A 155 16.69 -14.14 1.96
CA GLU A 155 17.97 -14.81 1.72
C GLU A 155 17.90 -15.71 0.48
N GLN A 156 16.83 -16.51 0.36
CA GLN A 156 16.65 -17.45 -0.75
C GLN A 156 16.33 -16.74 -2.08
N GLN A 157 15.42 -15.76 -2.07
CA GLN A 157 14.93 -15.13 -3.30
C GLN A 157 15.82 -13.95 -3.72
N TRP A 158 16.19 -13.10 -2.77
CA TRP A 158 16.86 -11.82 -3.03
C TRP A 158 18.32 -11.81 -2.62
N HIS A 159 18.81 -12.92 -2.05
CA HIS A 159 20.20 -13.10 -1.65
C HIS A 159 20.64 -12.03 -0.63
N PHE A 160 19.75 -11.64 0.28
CA PHE A 160 20.09 -10.70 1.35
C PHE A 160 19.77 -11.34 2.71
N PRO A 161 20.76 -11.93 3.41
CA PRO A 161 20.52 -12.62 4.67
C PRO A 161 20.11 -11.64 5.76
N ASN A 162 19.34 -12.12 6.72
CA ASN A 162 18.80 -11.32 7.84
C ASN A 162 17.97 -10.10 7.41
N CYS A 163 17.52 -10.00 6.16
CA CYS A 163 16.65 -8.92 5.70
C CYS A 163 15.19 -9.18 6.07
N ILE A 164 14.59 -8.33 6.91
CA ILE A 164 13.21 -8.50 7.40
C ILE A 164 12.19 -7.64 6.63
N GLY A 165 12.63 -6.94 5.59
CA GLY A 165 11.73 -6.17 4.74
C GLY A 165 12.43 -5.09 3.94
N ALA A 166 11.81 -4.72 2.83
CA ALA A 166 12.18 -3.54 2.06
C ALA A 166 11.24 -2.38 2.43
N LEU A 167 11.81 -1.23 2.80
CA LEU A 167 11.10 -0.03 3.25
C LEU A 167 11.21 1.08 2.21
N ASP A 168 10.07 1.70 1.90
CA ASP A 168 9.99 2.87 1.03
C ASP A 168 8.69 3.65 1.29
N GLY A 169 8.67 4.92 0.90
CA GLY A 169 7.51 5.80 1.02
C GLY A 169 7.01 6.29 -0.34
N LYS A 170 5.68 6.43 -0.45
CA LYS A 170 5.00 6.91 -1.65
C LYS A 170 3.97 7.99 -1.36
N HIS A 171 3.87 8.95 -2.26
CA HIS A 171 2.81 9.95 -2.25
C HIS A 171 1.54 9.40 -2.92
N VAL A 172 0.44 9.38 -2.16
CA VAL A 172 -0.90 9.23 -2.69
C VAL A 172 -1.43 10.61 -3.05
N VAL A 173 -1.64 10.86 -4.34
CA VAL A 173 -2.06 12.19 -4.84
C VAL A 173 -3.54 12.41 -4.52
N ILE A 174 -3.85 13.58 -3.98
CA ILE A 174 -5.20 13.97 -3.54
C ILE A 174 -5.58 15.32 -4.12
N THR A 175 -6.88 15.59 -4.24
CA THR A 175 -7.35 16.97 -4.49
C THR A 175 -7.31 17.78 -3.20
N VAL A 176 -7.15 19.10 -3.34
CA VAL A 176 -6.94 20.02 -2.22
C VAL A 176 -8.07 19.90 -1.19
N PRO A 177 -7.79 19.48 0.06
CA PRO A 177 -8.80 19.54 1.10
C PRO A 177 -9.19 21.01 1.37
N PRO A 178 -10.49 21.33 1.55
CA PRO A 178 -10.90 22.70 1.87
C PRO A 178 -10.15 23.22 3.10
N HIS A 179 -9.69 24.48 3.05
CA HIS A 179 -8.99 25.16 4.15
C HIS A 179 -7.63 24.54 4.60
N SER A 180 -6.99 23.70 3.77
CA SER A 180 -5.75 23.02 4.15
C SER A 180 -4.44 23.79 3.91
N GLY A 181 -4.52 24.99 3.34
CA GLY A 181 -3.33 25.80 3.01
C GLY A 181 -2.30 25.02 2.20
N SER A 182 -1.03 25.14 2.54
CA SER A 182 0.08 24.43 1.88
C SER A 182 0.51 23.14 2.59
N SER A 183 -0.21 22.68 3.62
CA SER A 183 0.25 21.57 4.48
C SER A 183 0.41 20.26 3.73
N PHE A 184 -0.41 20.01 2.71
CA PHE A 184 -0.31 18.82 1.86
C PHE A 184 0.47 19.06 0.56
N TYR A 185 0.91 20.29 0.30
CA TYR A 185 1.60 20.68 -0.93
C TYR A 185 3.00 20.07 -0.95
N ASN A 186 3.19 19.06 -1.80
CA ASN A 186 4.46 18.38 -2.00
C ASN A 186 5.38 19.17 -2.93
N TYR A 187 6.66 18.80 -2.93
CA TYR A 187 7.70 19.44 -3.75
C TYR A 187 7.48 19.28 -5.27
N LYS A 188 6.55 18.40 -5.70
CA LYS A 188 6.14 18.19 -7.11
C LYS A 188 4.92 19.03 -7.50
N GLY A 189 4.50 19.98 -6.66
CA GLY A 189 3.42 20.92 -6.98
C GLY A 189 2.00 20.35 -6.85
N SER A 190 1.83 19.20 -6.19
CA SER A 190 0.54 18.55 -5.96
C SER A 190 0.26 18.35 -4.47
N HIS A 191 -0.99 18.06 -4.09
CA HIS A 191 -1.32 17.71 -2.71
C HIS A 191 -1.25 16.19 -2.53
N SER A 192 -0.60 15.69 -1.48
CA SER A 192 -0.49 14.25 -1.22
C SER A 192 -0.50 13.86 0.24
N VAL A 193 -0.97 12.63 0.49
CA VAL A 193 -0.79 11.90 1.75
C VAL A 193 0.33 10.90 1.54
N VAL A 194 1.21 10.75 2.51
CA VAL A 194 2.27 9.73 2.46
C VAL A 194 1.75 8.39 2.96
N LEU A 195 2.03 7.35 2.19
CA LEU A 195 1.99 5.94 2.58
C LEU A 195 3.44 5.47 2.74
N MET A 196 3.87 5.26 3.97
CA MET A 196 5.15 4.62 4.30
C MET A 196 4.90 3.14 4.52
N ALA A 197 5.64 2.26 3.86
CA ALA A 197 5.41 0.82 3.98
C ALA A 197 6.70 0.00 3.93
N ALA A 198 6.69 -1.11 4.67
CA ALA A 198 7.62 -2.21 4.49
C ALA A 198 6.90 -3.41 3.87
N CYS A 199 7.59 -4.21 3.07
CA CYS A 199 7.06 -5.45 2.51
C CYS A 199 8.00 -6.65 2.74
N ASP A 200 7.42 -7.85 2.76
CA ASP A 200 8.17 -9.11 2.72
C ASP A 200 8.70 -9.41 1.30
N ALA A 201 9.49 -10.48 1.18
CA ALA A 201 10.07 -10.95 -0.08
C ALA A 201 9.02 -11.36 -1.13
N ASN A 202 7.77 -11.61 -0.71
CA ASN A 202 6.65 -12.09 -1.52
C ASN A 202 5.69 -10.96 -1.91
N TYR A 203 6.16 -9.72 -1.83
CA TYR A 203 5.45 -8.48 -2.16
C TYR A 203 4.27 -8.12 -1.25
N CYS A 204 4.05 -8.82 -0.13
CA CYS A 204 3.00 -8.45 0.82
C CYS A 204 3.50 -7.35 1.75
N PHE A 205 2.67 -6.34 2.01
CA PHE A 205 3.01 -5.32 2.99
C PHE A 205 3.01 -5.93 4.39
N THR A 206 4.08 -5.69 5.17
CA THR A 206 4.20 -6.20 6.54
C THR A 206 3.91 -5.12 7.56
N LEU A 207 4.27 -3.88 7.26
CA LEU A 207 4.10 -2.72 8.12
C LEU A 207 3.69 -1.53 7.26
N ILE A 208 2.76 -0.71 7.75
CA ILE A 208 2.37 0.54 7.10
C ILE A 208 2.21 1.68 8.11
N ASP A 209 2.40 2.91 7.63
CA ASP A 209 2.01 4.14 8.29
C ASP A 209 1.44 5.10 7.25
N VAL A 210 0.30 5.75 7.56
CA VAL A 210 -0.47 6.57 6.62
C VAL A 210 -0.84 7.88 7.31
N GLY A 211 -0.70 9.00 6.60
CA GLY A 211 -1.22 10.29 7.06
C GLY A 211 -0.17 11.40 7.15
N ALA A 212 1.12 11.06 7.02
CA ALA A 212 2.17 12.08 7.02
C ALA A 212 2.01 13.05 5.83
N HIS A 213 2.26 14.33 6.11
CA HIS A 213 2.14 15.41 5.15
C HIS A 213 3.26 15.38 4.11
N GLY A 214 2.94 15.65 2.83
CA GLY A 214 3.85 15.46 1.69
C GLY A 214 5.10 16.37 1.60
N ARG A 215 5.41 17.15 2.63
CA ARG A 215 6.60 18.05 2.67
C ARG A 215 7.85 17.41 3.27
N GLN A 216 7.71 16.35 4.05
CA GLN A 216 8.83 15.72 4.76
C GLN A 216 9.50 14.64 3.90
N SER A 217 10.80 14.40 4.11
CA SER A 217 11.52 13.31 3.44
C SER A 217 11.19 11.96 4.05
N ASP A 218 11.47 10.87 3.32
CA ASP A 218 11.20 9.50 3.77
C ASP A 218 11.78 9.19 5.14
N GLY A 219 13.07 9.49 5.33
CA GLY A 219 13.74 9.29 6.62
C GLY A 219 13.16 10.14 7.75
N GLY A 220 12.73 11.37 7.44
CA GLY A 220 12.08 12.25 8.41
C GLY A 220 10.72 11.72 8.85
N ILE A 221 9.89 11.29 7.89
CA ILE A 221 8.57 10.69 8.14
C ILE A 221 8.72 9.41 8.94
N PHE A 222 9.61 8.51 8.52
CA PHE A 222 9.83 7.25 9.22
C PHE A 222 10.27 7.48 10.67
N ARG A 223 11.15 8.43 10.95
CA ARG A 223 11.63 8.69 12.31
C ARG A 223 10.53 9.09 13.29
N VAL A 224 9.51 9.81 12.82
CA VAL A 224 8.39 10.29 13.65
C VAL A 224 7.14 9.40 13.53
N SER A 225 7.20 8.35 12.71
CA SER A 225 6.08 7.43 12.51
C SER A 225 5.95 6.45 13.67
N ALA A 226 4.75 5.92 13.90
CA ALA A 226 4.52 4.95 14.98
C ALA A 226 5.33 3.67 14.74
N MET A 227 5.56 3.32 13.47
CA MET A 227 6.41 2.21 13.08
C MET A 227 7.88 2.49 13.40
N GLY A 228 8.41 3.65 13.01
CA GLY A 228 9.82 3.98 13.26
C GLY A 228 10.11 4.10 14.75
N GLU A 229 9.22 4.71 15.52
CA GLU A 229 9.34 4.79 16.99
C GLU A 229 9.54 3.39 17.61
N LYS A 230 8.75 2.39 17.18
CA LYS A 230 8.91 1.01 17.67
C LYS A 230 10.27 0.40 17.30
N PHE A 231 10.81 0.69 16.12
CA PHE A 231 12.17 0.26 15.76
C PHE A 231 13.23 0.92 16.64
N TYR A 232 13.18 2.25 16.80
CA TYR A 232 14.16 2.98 17.62
C TYR A 232 14.10 2.59 19.11
N GLN A 233 12.92 2.21 19.62
CA GLN A 233 12.74 1.74 20.99
C GLN A 233 12.98 0.23 21.18
N GLY A 234 13.31 -0.52 20.12
CA GLY A 234 13.49 -1.97 20.20
C GLY A 234 12.21 -2.76 20.48
N LYS A 235 11.03 -2.18 20.19
CA LYS A 235 9.70 -2.76 20.46
C LYS A 235 9.11 -3.55 19.28
N MET A 236 9.90 -3.82 18.25
CA MET A 236 9.49 -4.63 17.08
C MET A 236 9.56 -6.14 17.32
N ASN A 237 10.03 -6.58 18.50
CA ASN A 237 10.23 -7.99 18.84
C ASN A 237 11.08 -8.73 17.79
N LEU A 238 12.16 -8.09 17.34
CA LEU A 238 13.07 -8.70 16.37
C LEU A 238 13.81 -9.90 16.99
N PRO A 239 14.11 -10.94 16.21
CA PRO A 239 14.92 -12.06 16.69
C PRO A 239 16.31 -11.59 17.14
N ARG A 240 16.96 -12.41 17.98
CA ARG A 240 18.36 -12.18 18.36
C ARG A 240 19.27 -12.25 17.13
N GLN A 241 20.36 -11.50 17.16
CA GLN A 241 21.34 -11.46 16.07
C GLN A 241 21.82 -12.87 15.69
N ARG A 242 21.92 -13.14 14.38
CA ARG A 242 22.31 -14.44 13.82
C ARG A 242 23.66 -14.31 13.12
N ARG A 243 24.54 -15.29 13.29
CA ARG A 243 25.76 -15.41 12.49
C ARG A 243 25.41 -15.88 11.08
N ILE A 244 25.79 -15.09 10.08
CA ILE A 244 25.64 -15.45 8.66
C ILE A 244 26.90 -16.11 8.08
N SER A 245 28.03 -16.04 8.79
CA SER A 245 29.28 -16.75 8.47
C SER A 245 30.03 -17.08 9.77
N LEU A 246 30.78 -18.18 9.77
CA LEU A 246 31.58 -18.61 10.93
C LEU A 246 32.74 -17.65 11.24
N SER A 247 33.28 -16.99 10.21
CA SER A 247 34.39 -16.04 10.27
C SER A 247 33.97 -14.63 10.69
N ARG A 248 32.67 -14.36 10.84
CA ARG A 248 32.11 -13.01 11.03
C ARG A 248 31.33 -12.87 12.33
N PRO A 249 31.20 -11.65 12.88
CA PRO A 249 30.33 -11.40 14.02
C PRO A 249 28.86 -11.69 13.66
N ALA A 250 28.04 -11.92 14.69
CA ALA A 250 26.61 -12.01 14.51
C ALA A 250 26.05 -10.68 13.99
N LEU A 251 25.12 -10.75 13.05
CA LEU A 251 24.47 -9.57 12.48
C LEU A 251 23.01 -9.47 12.93
N PRO A 252 22.51 -8.24 13.14
CA PRO A 252 21.10 -8.03 13.41
C PRO A 252 20.24 -8.33 12.19
N TYR A 253 18.94 -8.47 12.45
CA TYR A 253 17.92 -8.42 11.42
C TYR A 253 17.65 -6.97 11.02
N VAL A 254 17.64 -6.71 9.71
CA VAL A 254 17.65 -5.35 9.16
C VAL A 254 16.57 -5.16 8.10
N LEU A 255 16.03 -3.95 8.02
CA LEU A 255 15.32 -3.46 6.84
C LEU A 255 16.32 -2.94 5.80
N VAL A 256 15.92 -2.96 4.53
CA VAL A 256 16.66 -2.31 3.43
C VAL A 256 15.88 -1.10 2.90
N ALA A 257 16.55 0.03 2.73
CA ALA A 257 15.96 1.28 2.26
C ALA A 257 16.95 2.12 1.44
N ASP A 258 16.47 3.21 0.83
CA ASP A 258 17.27 4.06 -0.06
C ASP A 258 18.09 5.05 0.74
N GLU A 259 18.84 5.86 -0.01
CA GLU A 259 19.66 6.93 0.52
C GLU A 259 18.89 8.00 1.30
N ALA A 260 17.57 8.15 1.11
CA ALA A 260 16.79 9.15 1.84
C ALA A 260 16.58 8.76 3.30
N PHE A 261 16.76 7.49 3.65
CA PHE A 261 16.69 7.01 5.03
C PHE A 261 18.03 7.17 5.76
N GLN A 262 17.96 7.25 7.09
CA GLN A 262 19.15 7.27 7.93
C GLN A 262 19.71 5.85 8.07
N LEU A 263 21.04 5.69 8.00
CA LEU A 263 21.69 4.41 8.32
C LEU A 263 21.61 4.17 9.83
N THR A 264 21.00 3.06 10.24
CA THR A 264 20.86 2.64 11.65
C THR A 264 21.24 1.16 11.81
N PRO A 265 21.42 0.64 13.04
CA PRO A 265 21.68 -0.78 13.23
C PRO A 265 20.60 -1.73 12.69
N PHE A 266 19.38 -1.24 12.46
CA PHE A 266 18.25 -2.01 11.94
C PHE A 266 17.83 -1.60 10.53
N LEU A 267 18.48 -0.61 9.91
CA LEU A 267 18.09 -0.07 8.59
C LEU A 267 19.33 0.18 7.73
N MET A 268 19.49 -0.65 6.70
CA MET A 268 20.58 -0.57 5.73
C MET A 268 20.20 0.31 4.55
N ARG A 269 21.16 1.11 4.09
CA ARG A 269 21.03 1.98 2.91
C ARG A 269 22.32 1.93 2.07
N PRO A 270 22.28 2.29 0.77
CA PRO A 270 23.46 2.24 -0.07
C PRO A 270 24.60 3.11 0.45
N PHE A 271 25.83 2.72 0.12
CA PHE A 271 27.00 3.57 0.23
C PHE A 271 26.84 4.79 -0.70
N PRO A 272 27.07 6.01 -0.19
CA PRO A 272 26.97 7.22 -1.00
C PRO A 272 28.17 7.35 -1.95
N GLY A 273 27.98 8.08 -3.04
CA GLY A 273 29.05 8.41 -4.00
C GLY A 273 28.76 7.89 -5.42
N ARG A 274 29.45 8.47 -6.40
CA ARG A 274 29.50 7.99 -7.79
C ARG A 274 30.85 7.32 -8.01
N ASN A 275 30.92 6.29 -8.86
CA ASN A 275 32.14 5.53 -9.16
C ASN A 275 32.81 4.97 -7.90
N ILE A 276 32.02 4.27 -7.08
CA ILE A 276 32.48 3.63 -5.85
C ILE A 276 33.27 2.35 -6.15
N GLU A 277 34.16 1.97 -5.23
CA GLU A 277 34.92 0.72 -5.30
C GLU A 277 33.98 -0.48 -5.53
N GLN A 278 34.46 -1.50 -6.26
CA GLN A 278 33.68 -2.68 -6.63
C GLN A 278 33.00 -3.35 -5.42
N SER A 279 33.67 -3.42 -4.26
CA SER A 279 33.08 -4.00 -3.05
C SER A 279 31.84 -3.23 -2.55
N LEU A 280 31.87 -1.89 -2.65
CA LEU A 280 30.76 -1.01 -2.31
C LEU A 280 29.64 -1.11 -3.37
N SER A 281 30.02 -1.22 -4.65
CA SER A 281 29.09 -1.41 -5.76
C SER A 281 28.30 -2.71 -5.61
N ILE A 282 28.97 -3.81 -5.26
CA ILE A 282 28.32 -5.11 -5.03
C ILE A 282 27.33 -5.04 -3.87
N PHE A 283 27.68 -4.39 -2.76
CA PHE A 283 26.74 -4.18 -1.66
C PHE A 283 25.52 -3.37 -2.12
N ASN A 284 25.74 -2.24 -2.81
CA ASN A 284 24.67 -1.39 -3.31
C ASN A 284 23.76 -2.15 -4.28
N TYR A 285 24.34 -3.01 -5.13
CA TYR A 285 23.60 -3.85 -6.05
C TYR A 285 22.73 -4.88 -5.30
N ARG A 286 23.29 -5.63 -4.35
CA ARG A 286 22.54 -6.59 -3.52
C ARG A 286 21.40 -5.92 -2.75
N LEU A 287 21.67 -4.75 -2.17
CA LEU A 287 20.66 -3.94 -1.50
C LEU A 287 19.56 -3.47 -2.47
N SER A 288 19.94 -3.01 -3.66
CA SER A 288 18.98 -2.56 -4.70
C SER A 288 18.08 -3.71 -5.17
N ARG A 289 18.61 -4.93 -5.32
CA ARG A 289 17.80 -6.12 -5.65
C ARG A 289 16.76 -6.39 -4.57
N ALA A 290 17.15 -6.45 -3.30
CA ALA A 290 16.23 -6.67 -2.19
C ALA A 290 15.21 -5.52 -2.05
N ARG A 291 15.60 -4.28 -2.33
CA ARG A 291 14.68 -3.14 -2.36
C ARG A 291 13.67 -3.16 -3.48
N ARG A 292 13.95 -3.80 -4.62
CA ARG A 292 13.02 -3.82 -5.75
C ARG A 292 11.65 -4.41 -5.39
N VAL A 293 11.61 -5.22 -4.33
CA VAL A 293 10.38 -5.82 -3.82
C VAL A 293 9.37 -4.76 -3.39
N ILE A 294 9.78 -3.73 -2.64
CA ILE A 294 8.83 -2.69 -2.19
C ILE A 294 8.35 -1.80 -3.35
N GLU A 295 9.23 -1.54 -4.33
CA GLU A 295 8.85 -0.82 -5.56
C GLU A 295 7.79 -1.61 -6.35
N ASN A 296 8.00 -2.93 -6.51
CA ASN A 296 7.04 -3.83 -7.13
C ASN A 296 5.72 -3.91 -6.32
N SER A 297 5.77 -3.99 -4.98
CA SER A 297 4.57 -3.99 -4.13
C SER A 297 3.69 -2.77 -4.36
N PHE A 298 4.29 -1.57 -4.37
CA PHE A 298 3.56 -0.34 -4.70
C PHE A 298 3.06 -0.33 -6.15
N GLY A 299 3.87 -0.83 -7.10
CA GLY A 299 3.48 -0.99 -8.49
C GLY A 299 2.25 -1.87 -8.66
N ILE A 300 2.22 -3.04 -8.00
CA ILE A 300 1.08 -3.97 -7.98
C ILE A 300 -0.15 -3.28 -7.37
N LEU A 301 0.00 -2.66 -6.20
CA LEU A 301 -1.09 -1.97 -5.50
C LEU A 301 -1.76 -0.94 -6.41
N ALA A 302 -0.96 -0.06 -7.04
CA ALA A 302 -1.48 0.95 -7.96
C ALA A 302 -2.11 0.30 -9.21
N ALA A 303 -1.43 -0.68 -9.82
CA ALA A 303 -1.87 -1.36 -11.04
C ALA A 303 -3.21 -2.08 -10.89
N LYS A 304 -3.46 -2.68 -9.72
CA LYS A 304 -4.74 -3.34 -9.42
C LYS A 304 -5.81 -2.33 -9.00
N TRP A 305 -5.47 -1.40 -8.11
CA TRP A 305 -6.41 -0.40 -7.59
C TRP A 305 -6.20 0.94 -8.29
N ARG A 306 -6.89 1.13 -9.42
CA ARG A 306 -6.75 2.33 -10.27
C ARG A 306 -7.19 3.63 -9.62
N ILE A 307 -7.75 3.59 -8.40
CA ILE A 307 -7.94 4.78 -7.57
C ILE A 307 -6.66 5.60 -7.38
N TYR A 308 -5.49 4.95 -7.42
CA TYR A 308 -4.19 5.60 -7.34
C TYR A 308 -3.73 6.27 -8.64
N GLY A 309 -4.38 5.99 -9.78
CA GLY A 309 -4.00 6.53 -11.09
C GLY A 309 -4.46 7.97 -11.33
N ARG A 310 -5.27 8.54 -10.42
CA ARG A 310 -5.74 9.93 -10.48
C ARG A 310 -5.77 10.56 -9.08
N PRO A 311 -5.77 11.90 -8.96
CA PRO A 311 -5.96 12.55 -7.67
C PRO A 311 -7.27 12.12 -6.99
N ILE A 312 -7.17 11.57 -5.79
CA ILE A 312 -8.34 11.12 -5.03
C ILE A 312 -9.10 12.33 -4.51
N THR A 313 -10.41 12.38 -4.80
CA THR A 313 -11.30 13.46 -4.34
C THR A 313 -12.24 12.95 -3.25
N ALA A 314 -11.85 13.13 -2.00
CA ALA A 314 -12.64 12.84 -0.82
C ALA A 314 -12.12 13.64 0.40
N SER A 315 -12.76 13.49 1.57
CA SER A 315 -12.18 14.01 2.82
C SER A 315 -10.92 13.23 3.19
N LEU A 316 -10.03 13.84 3.99
CA LEU A 316 -8.79 13.21 4.43
C LEU A 316 -9.05 11.87 5.13
N GLU A 317 -10.02 11.82 6.05
CA GLU A 317 -10.44 10.58 6.73
C GLU A 317 -10.86 9.47 5.74
N THR A 318 -11.52 9.85 4.64
CA THR A 318 -11.94 8.89 3.62
C THR A 318 -10.76 8.44 2.76
N ILE A 319 -9.83 9.35 2.45
CA ILE A 319 -8.58 9.04 1.75
C ILE A 319 -7.76 8.04 2.56
N GLU A 320 -7.54 8.29 3.85
CA GLU A 320 -6.84 7.37 4.74
C GLU A 320 -7.52 6.00 4.79
N SER A 321 -8.85 5.97 4.91
CA SER A 321 -9.62 4.74 4.87
C SER A 321 -9.46 3.98 3.54
N ILE A 322 -9.43 4.68 2.41
CA ILE A 322 -9.17 4.10 1.07
C ILE A 322 -7.77 3.47 1.01
N ILE A 323 -6.75 4.18 1.51
CA ILE A 323 -5.37 3.69 1.51
C ILE A 323 -5.26 2.42 2.35
N LEU A 324 -5.75 2.47 3.59
CA LEU A 324 -5.76 1.33 4.51
C LEU A 324 -6.53 0.13 3.94
N ALA A 325 -7.72 0.34 3.37
CA ALA A 325 -8.53 -0.71 2.79
C ALA A 325 -7.84 -1.38 1.59
N THR A 326 -7.25 -0.60 0.67
CA THR A 326 -6.59 -1.15 -0.52
C THR A 326 -5.32 -1.91 -0.19
N VAL A 327 -4.56 -1.50 0.84
CA VAL A 327 -3.42 -2.29 1.34
C VAL A 327 -3.90 -3.63 1.90
N CYS A 328 -4.94 -3.64 2.74
CA CYS A 328 -5.51 -4.88 3.26
C CYS A 328 -6.03 -5.79 2.13
N LEU A 329 -6.75 -5.23 1.16
CA LEU A 329 -7.24 -5.96 -0.01
C LEU A 329 -6.09 -6.53 -0.84
N HIS A 330 -5.01 -5.76 -1.03
CA HIS A 330 -3.82 -6.25 -1.71
C HIS A 330 -3.24 -7.47 -1.01
N ASN A 331 -3.01 -7.39 0.30
CA ASN A 331 -2.46 -8.51 1.06
C ASN A 331 -3.41 -9.71 1.07
N PHE A 332 -4.73 -9.48 1.21
CA PHE A 332 -5.74 -10.54 1.17
C PHE A 332 -5.68 -11.32 -0.15
N LEU A 333 -5.70 -10.62 -1.28
CA LEU A 333 -5.66 -11.24 -2.61
C LEU A 333 -4.29 -11.86 -2.90
N LYS A 334 -3.20 -11.21 -2.50
CA LYS A 334 -1.84 -11.71 -2.73
C LYS A 334 -1.57 -13.00 -1.95
N LYS A 335 -2.03 -13.09 -0.70
CA LYS A 335 -1.92 -14.32 0.11
C LYS A 335 -2.75 -15.44 -0.48
N GLY A 336 -3.97 -15.16 -0.96
CA GLY A 336 -4.78 -16.13 -1.70
C GLY A 336 -4.07 -16.67 -2.94
N ASP A 337 -3.45 -15.79 -3.73
CA ASP A 337 -2.65 -16.14 -4.90
C ASP A 337 -1.42 -16.98 -4.58
N ASN A 338 -0.76 -16.74 -3.43
CA ASN A 338 0.43 -17.50 -3.03
C ASN A 338 0.13 -18.97 -2.76
N ASN A 339 -1.12 -19.32 -2.42
CA ASN A 339 -1.56 -20.71 -2.24
C ASN A 339 -1.78 -21.43 -3.58
N LEU A 340 -1.73 -20.72 -4.71
CA LEU A 340 -1.90 -21.28 -6.05
C LEU A 340 -0.54 -21.52 -6.73
N PRO A 341 -0.43 -22.54 -7.60
CA PRO A 341 0.71 -22.71 -8.50
C PRO A 341 0.91 -21.47 -9.38
N SER A 342 2.15 -21.19 -9.80
CA SER A 342 2.51 -19.97 -10.54
C SER A 342 1.64 -19.68 -11.77
N VAL A 343 1.15 -20.72 -12.46
CA VAL A 343 0.29 -20.60 -13.66
C VAL A 343 -1.14 -20.17 -13.31
N GLY A 344 -1.62 -20.50 -12.11
CA GLY A 344 -2.97 -20.18 -11.64
C GLY A 344 -3.09 -18.82 -10.92
N ARG A 345 -1.99 -18.07 -10.77
CA ARG A 345 -1.98 -16.78 -10.07
C ARG A 345 -2.61 -15.69 -10.93
N LEU A 346 -3.68 -15.07 -10.44
CA LEU A 346 -4.43 -14.04 -11.17
C LEU A 346 -4.09 -12.62 -10.67
N TYR A 347 -3.88 -12.47 -9.36
CA TYR A 347 -3.56 -11.18 -8.76
C TYR A 347 -2.12 -10.76 -9.06
N CYS A 348 -1.13 -11.62 -8.91
CA CYS A 348 0.26 -11.31 -9.24
C CYS A 348 0.86 -12.41 -10.12
N PRO A 349 0.47 -12.47 -11.42
CA PRO A 349 1.02 -13.45 -12.33
C PRO A 349 2.53 -13.26 -12.50
N PRO A 350 3.25 -14.30 -12.95
CA PRO A 350 4.70 -14.29 -13.05
C PRO A 350 5.27 -13.01 -13.70
N ASN A 351 4.85 -12.65 -14.91
CA ASN A 351 5.32 -11.50 -15.68
C ASN A 351 4.83 -10.13 -15.18
N PHE A 352 4.13 -10.08 -14.05
CA PHE A 352 3.59 -8.83 -13.53
C PHE A 352 4.67 -7.96 -12.92
N VAL A 353 5.58 -8.57 -12.16
CA VAL A 353 6.69 -7.91 -11.42
C VAL A 353 7.99 -7.91 -12.21
N ASP A 354 8.90 -7.01 -11.83
CA ASP A 354 10.25 -6.98 -12.39
C ASP A 354 11.00 -8.29 -12.09
N ARG A 355 11.76 -8.75 -13.07
CA ARG A 355 12.59 -9.96 -13.01
C ARG A 355 14.00 -9.66 -13.47
N GLU A 356 14.91 -10.58 -13.22
CA GLU A 356 16.23 -10.56 -13.84
C GLU A 356 16.36 -11.74 -14.80
N ASP A 357 16.98 -11.51 -15.95
CA ASP A 357 17.42 -12.57 -16.86
C ASP A 357 18.74 -13.20 -16.39
N GLU A 358 19.26 -14.18 -17.14
CA GLU A 358 20.49 -14.92 -16.81
C GLU A 358 21.75 -14.03 -16.89
N GLU A 359 21.68 -12.95 -17.65
CA GLU A 359 22.69 -11.90 -17.78
C GLU A 359 22.60 -10.87 -16.64
N GLY A 360 21.53 -10.90 -15.85
CA GLY A 360 21.27 -9.96 -14.77
C GLY A 360 20.69 -8.62 -15.24
N ASN A 361 20.18 -8.50 -16.46
CA ASN A 361 19.38 -7.34 -16.89
C ASN A 361 18.00 -7.40 -16.25
N ILE A 362 17.42 -6.23 -15.99
CA ILE A 362 16.07 -6.14 -15.42
C ILE A 362 15.06 -6.24 -16.54
N LEU A 363 14.28 -7.33 -16.53
CA LEU A 363 13.07 -7.47 -17.32
C LEU A 363 11.93 -6.77 -16.56
N TYR A 364 11.52 -5.61 -17.06
CA TYR A 364 10.48 -4.81 -16.42
C TYR A 364 9.12 -5.52 -16.44
N GLY A 365 8.48 -5.55 -15.28
CA GLY A 365 7.17 -6.15 -15.09
C GLY A 365 6.07 -5.42 -15.85
N THR A 366 5.05 -6.15 -16.29
CA THR A 366 3.93 -5.56 -17.05
C THR A 366 3.15 -4.51 -16.26
N TRP A 367 3.24 -4.47 -14.91
CA TRP A 367 2.64 -3.40 -14.13
C TRP A 367 3.20 -2.01 -14.50
N ARG A 368 4.48 -1.92 -14.92
CA ARG A 368 5.13 -0.64 -15.30
C ARG A 368 4.54 -0.02 -16.57
N GLN A 369 3.90 -0.82 -17.42
CA GLN A 369 3.22 -0.35 -18.64
C GLN A 369 1.80 0.15 -18.35
N GLN A 370 1.25 -0.20 -17.18
CA GLN A 370 -0.16 -0.03 -16.89
C GLN A 370 -0.51 1.32 -16.26
N ILE A 371 0.41 1.96 -15.51
CA ILE A 371 0.18 3.25 -14.82
C ILE A 371 1.52 4.00 -14.66
N THR A 372 1.45 5.33 -14.58
CA THR A 372 2.45 6.17 -13.91
C THR A 372 2.52 5.79 -12.41
N THR A 373 3.70 5.41 -11.92
CA THR A 373 3.91 5.02 -10.51
C THR A 373 3.45 6.08 -9.51
N LEU A 374 3.13 5.65 -8.28
CA LEU A 374 3.01 6.59 -7.17
C LEU A 374 4.32 7.41 -7.05
N PRO A 375 4.26 8.74 -6.93
CA PRO A 375 5.46 9.54 -6.82
C PRO A 375 6.26 9.20 -5.57
N SER A 376 7.56 8.94 -5.71
CA SER A 376 8.48 8.84 -4.57
C SER A 376 8.54 10.16 -3.80
N ILE A 377 8.77 10.06 -2.50
CA ILE A 377 9.06 11.19 -1.62
C ILE A 377 10.47 11.74 -1.96
N GLY A 378 10.70 13.03 -1.71
CA GLY A 378 11.90 13.72 -2.17
C GLY A 378 13.16 13.31 -1.40
N ASN A 379 14.30 13.33 -2.09
CA ASN A 379 15.60 12.92 -1.55
C ASN A 379 16.18 14.03 -0.65
N ALA A 380 15.89 13.97 0.64
CA ALA A 380 16.63 14.72 1.66
C ALA A 380 16.97 13.77 2.82
N GLY A 381 18.06 13.01 2.64
CA GLY A 381 18.61 12.11 3.66
C GLY A 381 19.76 12.76 4.44
N SER A 382 19.93 12.40 5.71
CA SER A 382 21.11 12.76 6.49
C SER A 382 22.21 11.72 6.26
N ASN A 383 23.48 12.15 6.14
CA ASN A 383 24.64 11.25 6.11
C ASN A 383 25.14 10.86 7.51
N SER A 384 24.50 11.35 8.58
CA SER A 384 24.90 11.03 9.96
C SER A 384 24.46 9.61 10.36
N HIS A 385 25.39 8.83 10.91
CA HIS A 385 25.13 7.49 11.43
C HIS A 385 26.09 7.13 12.57
N SER A 386 25.72 6.16 13.40
CA SER A 386 26.61 5.65 14.44
C SER A 386 27.74 4.80 13.84
N GLN A 387 28.84 4.65 14.58
CA GLN A 387 29.92 3.72 14.21
C GLN A 387 29.41 2.27 14.15
N SER A 388 28.50 1.89 15.07
CA SER A 388 27.87 0.57 15.08
C SER A 388 27.09 0.28 13.79
N ALA A 389 26.30 1.25 13.30
CA ALA A 389 25.55 1.09 12.06
C ALA A 389 26.48 0.96 10.84
N ALA A 390 27.59 1.71 10.81
CA ALA A 390 28.61 1.58 9.77
C ALA A 390 29.29 0.21 9.80
N ALA A 391 29.63 -0.29 10.98
CA ALA A 391 30.26 -1.60 11.16
C ALA A 391 29.35 -2.73 10.64
N ILE A 392 28.06 -2.71 10.99
CA ILE A 392 27.06 -3.69 10.49
C ILE A 392 27.02 -3.68 8.96
N ARG A 393 26.92 -2.49 8.34
CA ARG A 393 26.89 -2.37 6.87
C ARG A 393 28.18 -2.89 6.23
N ASN A 394 29.33 -2.58 6.83
CA ASN A 394 30.62 -3.05 6.34
C ASN A 394 30.75 -4.58 6.45
N THR A 395 30.24 -5.20 7.53
CA THR A 395 30.23 -6.67 7.64
C THR A 395 29.35 -7.33 6.57
N PHE A 396 28.17 -6.78 6.26
CA PHE A 396 27.37 -7.25 5.12
C PHE A 396 28.12 -7.09 3.79
N LYS A 397 28.75 -5.93 3.56
CA LYS A 397 29.56 -5.67 2.36
C LYS A 397 30.66 -6.73 2.21
N GLU A 398 31.44 -6.96 3.25
CA GLU A 398 32.52 -7.94 3.23
C GLU A 398 32.00 -9.37 3.00
N TYR A 399 30.88 -9.75 3.63
CA TYR A 399 30.22 -11.03 3.39
C TYR A 399 29.84 -11.19 1.91
N PHE A 400 29.23 -10.17 1.29
CA PHE A 400 28.82 -10.24 -0.11
C PHE A 400 29.98 -10.39 -1.10
N VAL A 401 31.19 -9.93 -0.76
CA VAL A 401 32.37 -10.10 -1.63
C VAL A 401 33.17 -11.37 -1.35
N SER A 402 32.77 -12.16 -0.36
CA SER A 402 33.47 -13.39 0.04
C SER A 402 32.52 -14.57 0.23
N GLU A 403 32.16 -14.95 1.46
CA GLU A 403 31.38 -16.18 1.70
C GLU A 403 29.96 -16.13 1.12
N GLY A 404 29.39 -14.92 1.01
CA GLY A 404 28.07 -14.67 0.41
C GLY A 404 28.12 -14.29 -1.07
N ALA A 405 29.28 -14.43 -1.72
CA ALA A 405 29.44 -14.09 -3.12
C ALA A 405 28.61 -15.00 -4.02
N VAL A 406 28.02 -14.42 -5.05
CA VAL A 406 27.23 -15.13 -6.06
C VAL A 406 27.79 -14.84 -7.45
N PRO A 407 27.69 -15.79 -8.41
CA PRO A 407 28.39 -15.67 -9.70
C PRO A 407 28.02 -14.43 -10.52
N TRP A 408 26.75 -14.00 -10.47
CA TRP A 408 26.24 -12.92 -11.32
C TRP A 408 26.54 -11.51 -10.79
N GLN A 409 26.99 -11.33 -9.54
CA GLN A 409 27.15 -9.99 -8.96
C GLN A 409 28.32 -9.19 -9.53
N TRP A 410 29.25 -9.86 -10.21
CA TRP A 410 30.46 -9.26 -10.78
C TRP A 410 30.25 -8.71 -12.19
N LYS A 411 29.12 -9.03 -12.85
CA LYS A 411 28.84 -8.68 -14.24
C LYS A 411 28.33 -7.24 -14.44
N ARG A 412 28.01 -6.52 -13.36
CA ARG A 412 27.53 -5.13 -13.37
C ARG A 412 28.54 -4.21 -12.69
N ASN A 413 29.59 -3.84 -13.41
CA ASN A 413 30.44 -2.69 -13.06
C ASN A 413 30.16 -1.55 -14.03
#